data_AF-A0A2R6S6J2-F1
#
_entry.id   AF-A0A2R6S6J2-F1
#
_cell.length_a   1.000
_cell.length_b   1.000
_cell.length_c   1.000
_cell.angle_alpha   90.00
_cell.angle_beta   90.00
_cell.angle_gamma   90.00
#
_symmetry.space_group_name_H-M   'P 1'
#
loop_
_entity.id
_entity.type
_entity.pdbx_description
1 polymer ?
#
loop_
_entity_poly.entity_id
_entity_poly.type
_entity_poly.pdbx_seq_one_letter_code
_entity_poly.pdbx_strand_id
1 'polypeptide(L)'
;MTLYPDVMCRAQTEIDAIVGRDRTPSFSDRHKLPYIEAIVKEVLRWRPIDPLGTTVIFNVWAMNRDPKYFPDGEEFRPERYLDESGQLAKAIPDTHGHGHFSFGTGRRICPGRDFANQSFFINFATLLWAFDFGKALDNDGQQIVPSRTDYVDEGIMV
;
A
#
# COMPACT_ATOMS: atom_id res chain seq x y z
N MET A 1 10.59 -15.53 -28.46
CA MET A 1 10.51 -16.99 -28.68
C MET A 1 11.19 -17.41 -29.97
N THR A 2 11.01 -16.71 -31.09
CA THR A 2 11.72 -17.02 -32.36
C THR A 2 13.25 -16.99 -32.25
N LEU A 3 13.81 -16.15 -31.37
CA LEU A 3 15.26 -16.12 -31.06
C LEU A 3 15.74 -17.28 -30.17
N TYR A 4 14.82 -18.04 -29.56
CA TYR A 4 15.09 -19.11 -28.59
C TYR A 4 14.23 -20.35 -28.91
N PRO A 5 14.50 -21.03 -30.03
CA PRO A 5 13.65 -22.12 -30.52
C PRO A 5 13.63 -23.34 -29.60
N ASP A 6 14.69 -23.58 -28.84
CA ASP A 6 14.80 -24.62 -27.81
C ASP A 6 13.82 -24.39 -26.65
N VAL A 7 13.75 -23.16 -26.13
CA VAL A 7 12.78 -22.75 -25.09
C VAL A 7 11.35 -22.92 -25.61
N MET A 8 11.09 -22.51 -26.86
CA MET A 8 9.78 -22.65 -27.50
C MET A 8 9.39 -24.12 -27.66
N CYS A 9 10.29 -24.99 -28.12
CA CYS A 9 10.03 -26.41 -28.33
C CYS A 9 9.72 -27.12 -26.99
N ARG A 10 10.48 -26.79 -25.94
CA ARG A 10 10.22 -27.33 -24.59
C ARG A 10 8.86 -26.89 -24.04
N ALA A 11 8.50 -25.62 -24.24
CA ALA A 11 7.18 -25.09 -23.87
C ALA A 11 6.04 -25.82 -24.60
N GLN A 12 6.19 -26.04 -25.91
CA GLN A 12 5.21 -26.79 -26.71
C GLN A 12 5.09 -28.24 -26.25
N THR A 13 6.19 -28.89 -25.89
CA THR A 13 6.19 -30.26 -25.36
C THR A 13 5.41 -30.35 -24.05
N GLU A 14 5.58 -29.38 -23.14
CA GLU A 14 4.80 -29.32 -21.90
C GLU A 14 3.30 -29.13 -22.18
N ILE A 15 2.95 -28.22 -23.10
CA ILE A 15 1.55 -27.98 -23.50
C ILE A 15 0.94 -29.24 -24.13
N ASP A 16 1.63 -29.87 -25.09
CA ASP A 16 1.14 -31.07 -25.78
C ASP A 16 0.92 -32.23 -24.79
N ALA A 17 1.78 -32.38 -23.77
CA ALA A 17 1.65 -33.42 -22.76
C ALA A 17 0.49 -33.20 -21.77
N ILE A 18 0.17 -31.94 -21.43
CA ILE A 18 -0.81 -31.61 -20.38
C ILE A 18 -2.18 -31.27 -20.93
N VAL A 19 -2.22 -30.52 -22.03
CA VAL A 19 -3.45 -30.01 -22.65
C VAL A 19 -3.89 -30.90 -23.81
N GLY A 20 -2.95 -31.48 -24.54
CA GLY A 20 -3.21 -32.21 -25.78
C GLY A 20 -3.60 -31.28 -26.94
N ARG A 21 -4.15 -31.86 -28.01
CA ARG A 21 -4.52 -31.11 -29.24
C ARG A 21 -6.02 -30.97 -29.48
N ASP A 22 -6.84 -31.60 -28.65
CA ASP A 22 -8.30 -31.62 -28.82
C ASP A 22 -9.01 -30.41 -28.22
N ARG A 23 -8.28 -29.59 -27.45
CA ARG A 23 -8.80 -28.37 -26.82
C ARG A 23 -7.71 -27.31 -26.66
N THR A 24 -8.11 -26.08 -26.38
CA THR A 24 -7.20 -25.01 -25.99
C THR A 24 -6.85 -25.06 -24.48
N PRO A 25 -5.69 -24.51 -24.07
CA PRO A 25 -5.36 -24.36 -22.65
C PRO A 25 -6.37 -23.45 -21.91
N SER A 26 -6.60 -23.72 -20.63
CA SER A 26 -7.48 -22.92 -19.76
C SER A 26 -6.79 -22.57 -18.43
N PHE A 27 -7.37 -21.66 -17.63
CA PHE A 27 -6.82 -21.30 -16.32
C PHE A 27 -6.71 -22.48 -15.35
N SER A 28 -7.53 -23.52 -15.53
CA SER A 28 -7.45 -24.73 -14.70
C SER A 28 -6.14 -25.51 -14.92
N ASP A 29 -5.47 -25.34 -16.07
CA ASP A 29 -4.21 -26.03 -16.41
C ASP A 29 -2.98 -25.38 -15.78
N ARG A 30 -3.07 -24.13 -15.29
CA ARG A 30 -1.91 -23.31 -14.89
C ARG A 30 -0.97 -23.99 -13.90
N HIS A 31 -1.53 -24.68 -12.90
CA HIS A 31 -0.75 -25.39 -11.88
C HIS A 31 0.03 -26.61 -12.44
N LYS A 32 -0.34 -27.08 -13.63
CA LYS A 32 0.29 -28.20 -14.35
C LYS A 32 1.26 -27.75 -15.45
N LEU A 33 1.39 -26.44 -15.69
CA LEU A 33 2.25 -25.86 -16.72
C LEU A 33 3.39 -25.01 -16.10
N PRO A 34 4.25 -25.60 -15.26
CA PRO A 34 5.27 -24.85 -14.52
C PRO A 34 6.32 -24.21 -15.44
N TYR A 35 6.62 -24.79 -16.60
CA TYR A 35 7.60 -24.19 -17.52
C TYR A 35 7.01 -22.98 -18.26
N ILE A 36 5.73 -23.01 -18.62
CA ILE A 36 5.03 -21.81 -19.12
C ILE A 36 5.04 -20.70 -18.07
N GLU A 37 4.75 -21.01 -16.80
CA GLU A 37 4.80 -20.03 -15.71
C GLU A 37 6.22 -19.46 -15.53
N ALA A 38 7.26 -20.29 -15.68
CA ALA A 38 8.65 -19.84 -15.65
C ALA A 38 8.99 -18.89 -16.81
N ILE A 39 8.52 -19.19 -18.03
CA ILE A 39 8.69 -18.31 -19.19
C ILE A 39 8.03 -16.95 -18.95
N VAL A 40 6.80 -16.92 -18.43
CA VAL A 40 6.10 -15.66 -18.12
C VAL A 40 6.91 -14.82 -17.13
N LYS A 41 7.39 -15.44 -16.04
CA LYS A 41 8.24 -14.76 -15.05
C LYS A 41 9.53 -14.22 -15.67
N GLU A 42 10.16 -14.98 -16.55
CA GLU A 42 11.41 -14.58 -17.20
C GLU A 42 11.20 -13.44 -18.20
N VAL A 43 10.11 -13.47 -18.96
CA VAL A 43 9.74 -12.37 -19.86
C VAL A 43 9.53 -11.09 -19.07
N LEU A 44 8.77 -11.13 -17.96
CA LEU A 44 8.52 -9.96 -17.12
C LEU A 44 9.79 -9.46 -16.40
N ARG A 45 10.70 -10.37 -16.03
CA ARG A 45 12.01 -10.01 -15.47
C ARG A 45 12.90 -9.31 -16.50
N TRP A 46 12.91 -9.84 -17.74
CA TRP A 46 13.86 -9.41 -18.77
C TRP A 46 13.37 -8.21 -19.58
N ARG A 47 12.05 -8.09 -19.75
CA ARG A 47 11.35 -6.96 -20.36
C ARG A 47 10.26 -6.50 -19.40
N PRO A 48 10.62 -5.75 -18.35
CA PRO A 48 9.65 -5.12 -17.47
C PRO A 48 8.67 -4.27 -18.30
N ILE A 49 7.41 -4.25 -17.88
CA ILE A 49 6.35 -3.49 -18.56
C ILE A 49 6.65 -1.99 -18.46
N ASP A 50 7.15 -1.55 -17.32
CA ASP A 50 7.50 -0.15 -17.09
C ASP A 50 8.88 0.18 -17.66
N PRO A 51 9.06 1.35 -18.30
CA PRO A 51 10.37 1.78 -18.78
C PRO A 51 11.39 1.83 -17.64
N LEU A 52 12.61 1.39 -17.92
CA LEU A 52 13.69 1.49 -16.95
C LEU A 52 13.96 2.97 -16.63
N GLY A 53 13.97 3.30 -15.34
CA GLY A 53 14.21 4.66 -14.87
C GLY A 53 12.94 5.52 -14.76
N THR A 54 11.76 4.98 -15.01
CA THR A 54 10.50 5.67 -14.71
C THR A 54 10.32 5.86 -13.20
N THR A 55 10.04 7.10 -12.79
CA THR A 55 9.65 7.42 -11.42
C THR A 55 8.23 6.92 -11.15
N VAL A 56 8.07 6.10 -10.12
CA VAL A 56 6.77 5.67 -9.61
C VAL A 56 6.51 6.36 -8.28
N ILE A 57 5.41 7.12 -8.21
CA ILE A 57 5.02 7.86 -7.01
C ILE A 57 3.76 7.20 -6.44
N PHE A 58 3.82 6.82 -5.16
CA PHE A 58 2.66 6.34 -4.44
C PHE A 58 1.87 7.54 -3.91
N ASN A 59 0.59 7.62 -4.28
CA ASN A 59 -0.29 8.63 -3.71
C ASN A 59 -0.77 8.20 -2.32
N VAL A 60 0.12 8.32 -1.33
CA VAL A 60 -0.13 7.93 0.07
C VAL A 60 -1.35 8.65 0.63
N TRP A 61 -1.58 9.91 0.24
CA TRP A 61 -2.75 10.69 0.66
C TRP A 61 -4.06 10.03 0.21
N ALA A 62 -4.16 9.66 -1.07
CA ALA A 62 -5.34 9.00 -1.62
C ALA A 62 -5.51 7.57 -1.07
N MET A 63 -4.41 6.83 -0.87
CA MET A 63 -4.46 5.48 -0.30
C MET A 63 -5.03 5.46 1.12
N ASN A 64 -4.68 6.46 1.95
CA ASN A 64 -5.25 6.60 3.30
C ASN A 64 -6.69 7.19 3.29
N ARG A 65 -7.28 7.40 2.11
CA ARG A 65 -8.65 7.88 1.90
C ARG A 65 -9.48 6.98 1.00
N ASP A 66 -8.95 5.81 0.64
CA ASP A 66 -9.69 4.87 -0.20
C ASP A 66 -10.97 4.43 0.54
N PRO A 67 -12.17 4.71 0.01
CA PRO A 67 -13.43 4.41 0.70
C PRO A 67 -13.63 2.91 0.95
N LYS A 68 -12.88 2.04 0.27
CA LYS A 68 -12.87 0.60 0.55
C LYS A 68 -12.35 0.29 1.96
N TYR A 69 -11.37 1.04 2.43
CA TYR A 69 -10.72 0.82 3.73
C TYR A 69 -11.07 1.92 4.74
N PHE A 70 -11.33 3.13 4.26
CA PHE A 70 -11.66 4.32 5.03
C PHE A 70 -12.93 4.98 4.45
N PRO A 71 -14.14 4.41 4.70
CA PRO A 71 -15.39 4.91 4.13
C PRO A 71 -15.68 6.39 4.40
N ASP A 72 -15.14 6.89 5.51
CA ASP A 72 -15.20 8.25 6.01
C ASP A 72 -13.78 8.82 6.17
N GLY A 73 -12.93 8.66 5.16
CA GLY A 73 -11.49 8.99 5.21
C GLY A 73 -11.16 10.47 5.49
N GLU A 74 -12.11 11.38 5.34
CA GLU A 74 -11.94 12.78 5.73
C GLU A 74 -12.18 13.05 7.22
N GLU A 75 -12.80 12.11 7.94
CA GLU A 75 -13.08 12.26 9.36
C GLU A 75 -11.97 11.74 10.25
N PHE A 76 -11.55 12.60 11.17
CA PHE A 76 -10.63 12.25 12.24
C PHE A 76 -11.37 11.45 13.31
N ARG A 77 -11.41 10.12 13.13
CA ARG A 77 -12.09 9.17 14.03
C ARG A 77 -11.13 8.07 14.49
N PRO A 78 -10.45 8.22 15.65
CA PRO A 78 -9.52 7.22 16.18
C PRO A 78 -10.14 5.83 16.38
N GLU A 79 -11.45 5.77 16.67
CA GLU A 79 -12.22 4.55 16.90
C GLU A 79 -12.18 3.59 15.71
N ARG A 80 -11.83 4.06 14.50
CA ARG A 80 -11.65 3.18 13.34
C ARG A 80 -10.55 2.13 13.51
N TYR A 81 -9.63 2.36 14.44
CA TYR A 81 -8.54 1.45 14.78
C TYR A 81 -8.89 0.55 15.97
N LEU A 82 -10.12 0.60 16.48
CA LEU A 82 -10.60 -0.23 17.58
C LEU A 82 -11.58 -1.29 17.09
N ASP A 83 -11.57 -2.44 17.74
CA ASP A 83 -12.61 -3.46 17.58
C ASP A 83 -13.81 -3.20 18.51
N GLU A 84 -14.83 -4.05 18.43
CA GLU A 84 -16.06 -3.93 19.23
C GLU A 84 -15.82 -4.01 20.74
N SER A 85 -14.68 -4.54 21.18
CA SER A 85 -14.27 -4.62 22.58
C SER A 85 -13.48 -3.40 23.06
N GLY A 86 -13.20 -2.45 22.15
CA GLY A 86 -12.37 -1.27 22.42
C GLY A 86 -10.87 -1.57 22.42
N GLN A 87 -10.45 -2.76 21.95
CA GLN A 87 -9.03 -3.10 21.77
C GLN A 87 -8.58 -2.74 20.35
N LEU A 88 -7.26 -2.71 20.12
CA LEU A 88 -6.74 -2.43 18.77
C LEU A 88 -7.24 -3.49 17.78
N ALA A 89 -7.92 -3.03 16.74
CA ALA A 89 -8.40 -3.88 15.67
C ALA A 89 -7.23 -4.47 14.88
N LYS A 90 -7.50 -5.59 14.20
CA LYS A 90 -6.54 -6.15 13.25
C LYS A 90 -6.27 -5.14 12.14
N ALA A 91 -4.99 -4.86 11.90
CA ALA A 91 -4.58 -3.95 10.84
C ALA A 91 -5.13 -4.35 9.47
N ILE A 92 -5.43 -3.35 8.65
CA ILE A 92 -5.83 -3.51 7.25
C ILE A 92 -4.77 -4.35 6.52
N PRO A 93 -5.17 -5.32 5.65
CA PRO A 93 -4.22 -6.11 4.87
C PRO A 93 -3.22 -5.24 4.09
N ASP A 94 -2.01 -5.77 3.87
CA ASP A 94 -0.94 -5.12 3.11
C ASP A 94 -0.41 -3.78 3.68
N THR A 95 -0.78 -3.43 4.91
CA THR A 95 -0.24 -2.25 5.65
C THR A 95 0.96 -2.58 6.55
N HIS A 96 1.55 -3.77 6.41
CA HIS A 96 2.66 -4.25 7.27
C HIS A 96 2.35 -4.20 8.78
N GLY A 97 1.07 -4.32 9.14
CA GLY A 97 0.61 -4.30 10.54
C GLY A 97 0.39 -2.91 11.12
N HIS A 98 0.58 -1.83 10.34
CA HIS A 98 0.39 -0.46 10.82
C HIS A 98 -1.07 0.01 10.76
N GLY A 99 -1.90 -0.58 9.89
CA GLY A 99 -3.28 -0.13 9.68
C GLY A 99 -3.40 1.12 8.81
N HIS A 100 -2.29 1.66 8.28
CA HIS A 100 -2.26 2.80 7.38
C HIS A 100 -1.07 2.69 6.41
N PHE A 101 -1.04 3.51 5.36
CA PHE A 101 -0.04 3.41 4.27
C PHE A 101 1.13 4.42 4.38
N SER A 102 1.23 5.15 5.49
CA SER A 102 2.09 6.34 5.60
C SER A 102 3.59 6.08 5.61
N PHE A 103 4.03 4.88 5.99
CA PHE A 103 5.45 4.51 6.02
C PHE A 103 5.96 3.88 4.72
N GLY A 104 5.14 3.89 3.67
CA GLY A 104 5.45 3.22 2.40
C GLY A 104 5.24 1.71 2.48
N THR A 105 5.84 0.98 1.53
CA THR A 105 5.63 -0.48 1.41
C THR A 105 6.87 -1.18 0.84
N GLY A 106 6.92 -2.50 1.03
CA GLY A 106 7.93 -3.39 0.45
C GLY A 106 9.33 -3.17 1.02
N ARG A 107 10.36 -3.46 0.21
CA ARG A 107 11.78 -3.40 0.61
C ARG A 107 12.28 -2.00 0.97
N ARG A 108 11.52 -0.96 0.67
CA ARG A 108 11.86 0.46 0.91
C ARG A 108 10.93 1.12 1.93
N ILE A 109 10.16 0.32 2.68
CA ILE A 109 9.39 0.80 3.81
C ILE A 109 10.29 1.58 4.77
N CYS A 110 9.74 2.64 5.38
CA CYS A 110 10.48 3.52 6.26
C CYS A 110 11.26 2.72 7.33
N PRO A 111 12.60 2.85 7.39
CA PRO A 111 13.40 2.14 8.39
C PRO A 111 13.15 2.69 9.80
N GLY A 112 12.72 3.95 9.93
CA GLY A 112 12.45 4.60 11.21
C GLY A 112 11.03 4.43 11.74
N ARG A 113 10.16 3.63 11.07
CA ARG A 113 8.74 3.52 11.43
C ARG A 113 8.49 3.09 12.88
N ASP A 114 9.28 2.15 13.39
CA ASP A 114 9.09 1.61 14.74
C ASP A 114 9.50 2.66 15.79
N PHE A 115 10.62 3.35 15.56
CA PHE A 115 11.04 4.49 16.39
C PHE A 115 10.01 5.62 16.35
N ALA A 116 9.51 5.97 15.16
CA ALA A 116 8.51 7.02 15.00
C ALA A 116 7.22 6.68 15.75
N ASN A 117 6.72 5.44 15.62
CA ASN A 117 5.51 5.00 16.31
C ASN A 117 5.66 5.05 17.84
N GLN A 118 6.78 4.56 18.37
CA GLN A 118 7.06 4.64 19.81
C GLN A 118 7.20 6.09 20.28
N SER A 119 7.86 6.93 19.50
CA SER A 119 8.01 8.36 19.79
C SER A 119 6.67 9.08 19.80
N PHE A 120 5.81 8.84 18.80
CA PHE A 120 4.48 9.42 18.76
C PHE A 120 3.65 8.96 19.96
N PHE A 121 3.64 7.66 20.25
CA PHE A 121 2.91 7.11 21.39
C PHE A 121 3.30 7.81 22.69
N ILE A 122 4.59 7.86 23.02
CA ILE A 122 5.03 8.44 24.29
C ILE A 122 4.81 9.95 24.34
N ASN A 123 5.03 10.66 23.22
CA ASN A 123 4.84 12.11 23.17
C ASN A 123 3.37 12.47 23.34
N PHE A 124 2.45 11.83 22.61
CA PHE A 124 1.01 12.09 22.76
C PHE A 124 0.51 11.74 24.16
N ALA A 125 0.89 10.58 24.71
CA ALA A 125 0.49 10.19 26.06
C ALA A 125 0.98 11.18 27.11
N THR A 126 2.24 11.64 26.99
CA THR A 126 2.83 12.59 27.94
C THR A 126 2.19 13.97 27.84
N LEU A 127 1.98 14.47 26.62
CA LEU A 127 1.37 15.77 26.40
C LEU A 127 -0.07 15.83 26.94
N LEU A 128 -0.88 14.81 26.65
CA LEU A 128 -2.26 14.72 27.12
C LEU A 128 -2.37 14.48 28.63
N TRP A 129 -1.35 13.87 29.25
CA TRP A 129 -1.29 13.75 30.71
C TRP A 129 -0.90 15.07 31.39
N ALA A 130 0.00 15.86 30.78
CA ALA A 130 0.58 17.04 31.41
C ALA A 130 -0.22 18.34 31.19
N PHE A 131 -0.99 18.44 30.10
CA PHE A 131 -1.62 19.70 29.69
C PHE A 131 -3.07 19.52 29.24
N ASP A 132 -3.89 20.53 29.54
CA ASP A 132 -5.18 20.75 28.88
C ASP A 132 -5.00 21.66 27.66
N PHE A 133 -5.41 21.17 26.49
CA PHE A 133 -5.30 21.91 25.23
C PHE A 133 -6.60 22.67 24.93
N GLY A 134 -6.47 23.94 24.57
CA GLY A 134 -7.57 24.81 24.15
C GLY A 134 -7.22 25.60 22.90
N LYS A 135 -8.26 26.10 22.21
CA LYS A 135 -8.06 27.03 21.09
C LYS A 135 -7.55 28.37 21.62
N ALA A 136 -6.69 29.02 20.84
CA ALA A 136 -6.29 30.39 21.12
C ALA A 136 -7.49 31.34 21.03
N LEU A 137 -7.43 32.45 21.76
CA LEU A 137 -8.41 33.53 21.67
C LEU A 137 -7.84 34.67 20.84
N ASP A 138 -8.68 35.31 20.03
CA ASP A 138 -8.34 36.56 19.36
C ASP A 138 -8.43 37.77 20.32
N ASN A 139 -8.21 38.98 19.77
CA ASN A 139 -8.27 40.22 20.54
C ASN A 139 -9.66 40.52 21.11
N ASP A 140 -10.71 39.92 20.55
CA ASP A 140 -12.10 40.08 20.97
C ASP A 140 -12.55 38.96 21.93
N GLY A 141 -11.63 38.07 22.31
CA GLY A 141 -11.89 36.94 23.21
C GLY A 141 -12.61 35.77 22.55
N GLN A 142 -12.73 35.73 21.23
CA GLN A 142 -13.36 34.64 20.50
C GLN A 142 -12.34 33.54 20.15
N GLN A 143 -12.80 32.29 20.08
CA GLN A 143 -11.92 31.17 19.74
C GLN A 143 -11.48 31.25 18.28
N ILE A 144 -10.17 31.20 18.06
CA ILE A 144 -9.58 31.02 16.75
C ILE A 144 -9.73 29.54 16.35
N VAL A 145 -10.54 29.27 15.33
CA VAL A 145 -10.75 27.92 14.79
C VAL A 145 -9.85 27.72 13.58
N PRO A 146 -8.84 26.82 13.64
CA PRO A 146 -8.01 26.52 12.49
C PRO A 146 -8.83 25.90 11.35
N SER A 147 -8.57 26.33 10.12
CA SER A 147 -9.12 25.68 8.93
C SER A 147 -8.52 24.27 8.80
N ARG A 148 -9.35 23.28 8.43
CA ARG A 148 -8.91 21.90 8.18
C ARG A 148 -8.13 21.76 6.87
N THR A 149 -8.28 22.73 5.96
CA THR A 149 -7.78 22.67 4.59
C THR A 149 -6.90 23.85 4.21
N ASP A 150 -6.66 24.80 5.13
CA ASP A 150 -5.70 25.88 4.87
C ASP A 150 -4.29 25.32 5.09
N TYR A 151 -3.73 24.79 4.00
CA TYR A 151 -2.32 24.43 3.90
C TYR A 151 -1.68 25.24 2.78
N VAL A 152 -0.35 25.40 2.84
CA VAL A 152 0.42 26.02 1.77
C VAL A 152 0.49 25.04 0.60
N ASP A 153 -0.25 25.31 -0.47
CA ASP A 153 -0.36 24.47 -1.68
C ASP A 153 0.84 24.61 -2.64
N GLU A 154 1.82 25.45 -2.31
CA GLU A 154 3.01 25.60 -3.14
C GLU A 154 4.05 24.53 -2.81
N GLY A 155 4.14 23.53 -3.68
CA GLY A 155 5.21 22.53 -3.68
C GLY A 155 4.72 21.09 -3.86
N ILE A 156 5.65 20.19 -4.20
CA ILE A 156 5.38 18.74 -4.12
C ILE A 156 5.87 18.29 -2.74
N MET A 157 4.94 17.81 -1.91
CA MET A 157 5.28 17.01 -0.74
C MET A 157 5.68 15.61 -1.22
N VAL A 158 6.99 15.39 -1.39
CA VAL A 158 7.57 14.09 -1.78
C VAL A 158 7.91 13.25 -0.55
#